data_AF-A0A428RAS1-F1
#
_entry.id   AF-A0A428RAS1-F1
#
_cell.length_a   1.000
_cell.length_b   1.000
_cell.length_c   1.000
_cell.angle_alpha   90.00
_cell.angle_beta   90.00
_cell.angle_gamma   90.00
#
_symmetry.space_group_name_H-M   'P 1'
#
loop_
_entity.id
_entity.type
_entity.pdbx_description
1 polymer ?
#
loop_
_entity_poly.entity_id
_entity_poly.type
_entity_poly.pdbx_seq_one_letter_code
_entity_poly.pdbx_strand_id
1 'polypeptide(L)'
;MASVKEFKVIIAGGGIAGLTLASMLEKFDLDYVVLEGHSEISPAVGASIVLLNKEVTSLDLIDGGVSVSCADGSVYTGTIVIGADGVHSAVRGVMTALGNKLDAGYFDPKEPESVPCYYCCSFGIARGVPGWTSGEQHWFMFEKLPETKYGKDITRYSKEDEAEFVKRNWTHKPNPIGGQGANGAMESCAELMNALLRTRDSRGGHLTSLTDDEIESIFNQTQSARHVRAVEIVKRAHDQQSLFAYENPAISTIVCKFAQPLSGGESLLSLLSGAYVAGSIVEKLPILYRPRAILFRDELPAQPIDPRVHGVVKKVFIGSMGLLYLVSRKAFRLPFSEIDNWSKSAMTLKRFGNTRASDIFNLFTSALAVPITDADPSARVQLWNFLPQLISPLVIYAIEASRTGNQATPLALPLLFSVEMQIQGIIGSGATWAGLWYWSEDKIAGLMRE
;
A
#
# COMPACT_ATOMS: atom_id res chain seq x y z
N MET A 1 27.74 32.29 33.57
CA MET A 1 26.68 31.27 33.52
C MET A 1 26.09 31.31 32.12
N ALA A 2 26.09 30.20 31.38
CA ALA A 2 25.41 30.16 30.08
C ALA A 2 23.91 30.41 30.31
N SER A 3 23.29 31.28 29.51
CA SER A 3 21.85 31.57 29.62
C SER A 3 21.05 30.30 29.29
N VAL A 4 20.06 29.96 30.12
CA VAL A 4 19.10 28.89 29.81
C VAL A 4 18.36 29.27 28.53
N LYS A 5 18.41 28.40 27.52
CA LYS A 5 17.71 28.62 26.23
C LYS A 5 16.38 27.88 26.30
N GLU A 6 15.29 28.62 26.19
CA GLU A 6 13.95 28.04 26.12
C GLU A 6 13.75 27.27 24.81
N PHE A 7 12.96 26.19 24.88
CA PHE A 7 12.64 25.39 23.71
C PHE A 7 11.47 26.01 22.94
N LYS A 8 11.68 26.30 21.66
CA LYS A 8 10.62 26.83 20.79
C LYS A 8 10.71 26.26 19.37
N VAL A 9 9.56 25.86 18.84
CA VAL A 9 9.43 25.36 17.46
C VAL A 9 8.89 26.46 16.53
N ILE A 10 9.57 26.73 15.43
CA ILE A 10 9.03 27.57 14.35
C ILE A 10 8.47 26.67 13.26
N ILE A 11 7.19 26.82 12.92
CA ILE A 11 6.52 26.08 11.86
C ILE A 11 6.28 27.03 10.68
N ALA A 12 6.89 26.74 9.54
CA ALA A 12 6.69 27.50 8.31
C ALA A 12 5.62 26.82 7.45
N GLY A 13 4.40 27.36 7.43
CA GLY A 13 3.25 26.85 6.70
C GLY A 13 2.08 26.49 7.63
N GLY A 14 0.90 27.07 7.39
CA GLY A 14 -0.35 26.84 8.11
C GLY A 14 -1.29 25.84 7.43
N GLY A 15 -0.75 24.96 6.59
CA GLY A 15 -1.50 23.85 5.99
C GLY A 15 -1.79 22.70 6.95
N ILE A 16 -2.26 21.57 6.41
CA ILE A 16 -2.61 20.37 7.20
C ILE A 16 -1.47 19.94 8.12
N ALA A 17 -0.24 19.87 7.60
CA ALA A 17 0.93 19.43 8.36
C ALA A 17 1.27 20.40 9.51
N GLY A 18 1.36 21.69 9.19
CA GLY A 18 1.74 22.71 10.17
C GLY A 18 0.73 22.85 11.30
N LEU A 19 -0.56 22.86 10.99
CA LEU A 19 -1.62 22.90 12.01
C LEU A 19 -1.72 21.61 12.82
N THR A 20 -1.47 20.45 12.20
CA THR A 20 -1.41 19.17 12.91
C THR A 20 -0.27 19.17 13.92
N LEU A 21 0.93 19.60 13.51
CA LEU A 21 2.07 19.69 14.41
C LEU A 21 1.82 20.70 15.53
N ALA A 22 1.30 21.88 15.21
CA ALA A 22 0.92 22.89 16.20
C ALA A 22 -0.04 22.31 17.25
N SER A 23 -1.09 21.61 16.82
CA SER A 23 -2.05 20.97 17.74
C SER A 23 -1.41 19.89 18.62
N MET A 24 -0.44 19.12 18.09
CA MET A 24 0.32 18.15 18.88
C MET A 24 1.21 18.84 19.91
N LEU A 25 1.96 19.86 19.51
CA LEU A 25 2.84 20.64 20.39
C LEU A 25 2.05 21.30 21.52
N GLU A 26 0.93 21.94 21.21
CA GLU A 26 0.01 22.54 22.18
C GLU A 26 -0.46 21.51 23.22
N LYS A 27 -0.86 20.32 22.78
CA LYS A 27 -1.35 19.26 23.68
C LYS A 27 -0.28 18.75 24.65
N PHE A 28 0.99 18.90 24.31
CA PHE A 28 2.12 18.49 25.14
C PHE A 28 2.86 19.65 25.80
N ASP A 29 2.28 20.87 25.78
CA ASP A 29 2.80 22.08 26.41
C ASP A 29 4.20 22.46 25.91
N LEU A 30 4.38 22.48 24.59
CA LEU A 30 5.62 22.91 23.92
C LEU A 30 5.38 24.23 23.18
N ASP A 31 6.23 25.24 23.39
CA ASP A 31 6.09 26.55 22.73
C ASP A 31 6.34 26.45 21.22
N TYR A 32 5.48 27.11 20.45
CA TYR A 32 5.57 27.13 19.00
C TYR A 32 5.05 28.44 18.41
N VAL A 33 5.42 28.69 17.15
CA VAL A 33 4.82 29.72 16.30
C VAL A 33 4.57 29.16 14.91
N VAL A 34 3.42 29.46 14.33
CA VAL A 34 3.07 29.07 12.95
C VAL A 34 3.08 30.31 12.07
N LEU A 35 3.87 30.27 11.00
CA LEU A 35 4.04 31.33 10.01
C LEU A 35 3.36 30.89 8.71
N GLU A 36 2.31 31.60 8.28
CA GLU A 36 1.56 31.30 7.04
C GLU A 36 1.77 32.43 6.04
N GLY A 37 2.19 32.08 4.82
CA GLY A 37 2.47 33.05 3.76
C GLY A 37 1.22 33.69 3.17
N HIS A 38 0.10 32.96 3.15
CA HIS A 38 -1.17 33.49 2.68
C HIS A 38 -1.80 34.50 3.66
N SER A 39 -2.56 35.44 3.09
CA SER A 39 -3.28 36.47 3.83
C SER A 39 -4.60 35.97 4.43
N GLU A 40 -5.08 34.80 3.99
CA GLU A 40 -6.40 34.25 4.34
C GLU A 40 -6.31 32.74 4.61
N ILE A 41 -7.15 32.26 5.54
CA ILE A 41 -7.29 30.83 5.87
C ILE A 41 -8.39 30.24 4.97
N SER A 42 -8.06 29.23 4.16
CA SER A 42 -8.99 28.58 3.23
C SER A 42 -9.43 27.19 3.71
N PRO A 43 -10.73 26.85 3.70
CA PRO A 43 -11.90 27.67 4.05
C PRO A 43 -12.06 27.81 5.58
N ALA A 44 -12.65 28.93 6.02
CA ALA A 44 -12.86 29.31 7.43
C ALA A 44 -13.92 28.45 8.16
N VAL A 45 -13.69 27.14 8.27
CA VAL A 45 -14.58 26.20 8.98
C VAL A 45 -14.00 25.78 10.34
N GLY A 46 -12.80 26.27 10.69
CA GLY A 46 -12.15 26.06 11.98
C GLY A 46 -11.36 27.30 12.45
N ALA A 47 -11.04 27.34 13.74
CA ALA A 47 -10.16 28.36 14.31
C ALA A 47 -8.69 27.96 14.09
N SER A 48 -7.93 28.77 13.36
CA SER A 48 -6.48 28.59 13.21
C SER A 48 -5.75 29.70 13.96
N ILE A 49 -4.80 29.34 14.83
CA ILE A 49 -3.87 30.30 15.46
C ILE A 49 -2.58 30.27 14.65
N VAL A 50 -2.49 31.17 13.66
CA VAL A 50 -1.34 31.32 12.76
C VAL A 50 -1.05 32.80 12.52
N LEU A 51 0.21 33.15 12.26
CA LEU A 51 0.59 34.48 11.81
C LEU A 51 0.55 34.52 10.28
N LEU A 52 -0.44 35.22 9.73
CA LEU A 52 -0.65 35.38 8.28
C LEU A 52 0.31 36.40 7.67
N ASN A 53 0.47 36.34 6.35
CA ASN A 53 1.41 37.17 5.58
C ASN A 53 2.89 37.01 6.02
N LYS A 54 3.24 35.83 6.55
CA LYS A 54 4.59 35.47 7.00
C LYS A 54 5.21 34.47 6.04
N GLU A 55 5.42 34.91 4.80
CA GLU A 55 6.17 34.13 3.82
C GLU A 55 7.64 34.05 4.25
N VAL A 56 8.14 32.86 4.55
CA VAL A 56 9.53 32.64 4.97
C VAL A 56 10.46 32.76 3.77
N THR A 57 11.50 33.60 3.89
CA THR A 57 12.42 33.91 2.79
C THR A 57 13.86 33.48 3.06
N SER A 58 14.31 33.50 4.31
CA SER A 58 15.65 33.03 4.69
C SER A 58 15.69 32.44 6.10
N LEU A 59 16.70 31.58 6.34
CA LEU A 59 17.01 30.98 7.63
C LEU A 59 18.50 31.12 7.89
N ASP A 60 18.85 31.49 9.11
CA ASP A 60 20.23 31.60 9.58
C ASP A 60 20.39 30.79 10.87
N LEU A 61 21.46 29.99 10.96
CA LEU A 61 21.82 29.34 12.22
C LEU A 61 22.37 30.40 13.19
N ILE A 62 21.85 30.39 14.41
CA ILE A 62 22.32 31.21 15.52
C ILE A 62 22.81 30.29 16.65
N ASP A 63 23.51 30.86 17.63
CA ASP A 63 24.00 30.06 18.76
C ASP A 63 22.82 29.36 19.47
N GLY A 64 22.77 28.02 19.38
CA GLY A 64 21.73 27.16 19.98
C GLY A 64 20.33 27.33 19.39
N GLY A 65 20.21 27.72 18.11
CA GLY A 65 18.91 27.79 17.45
C GLY A 65 18.95 28.28 16.01
N VAL A 66 17.80 28.76 15.55
CA VAL A 66 17.58 29.28 14.20
C VAL A 66 16.88 30.63 14.25
N SER A 67 17.28 31.51 13.33
CA SER A 67 16.62 32.78 13.03
C SER A 67 15.93 32.69 11.66
N VAL A 68 14.66 33.06 11.60
CA VAL A 68 13.79 32.95 10.43
C VAL A 68 13.35 34.34 10.00
N SER A 69 13.67 34.73 8.76
CA SER A 69 13.25 36.01 8.18
C SER A 69 12.05 35.82 7.27
N CYS A 70 11.08 36.73 7.37
CA CYS A 70 9.87 36.76 6.54
C CYS A 70 9.93 37.88 5.49
N ALA A 71 9.14 37.76 4.42
CA ALA A 71 9.08 38.73 3.33
C ALA A 71 8.66 40.14 3.77
N ASP A 72 7.90 40.26 4.85
CA ASP A 72 7.48 41.53 5.44
C ASP A 72 8.56 42.19 6.33
N GLY A 73 9.75 41.59 6.40
CA GLY A 73 10.88 42.07 7.21
C GLY A 73 10.85 41.63 8.68
N SER A 74 9.82 40.89 9.11
CA SER A 74 9.78 40.35 10.47
C SER A 74 10.75 39.17 10.64
N VAL A 75 11.27 39.01 11.87
CA VAL A 75 12.24 37.98 12.22
C VAL A 75 11.78 37.22 13.46
N TYR A 76 11.88 35.90 13.42
CA TYR A 76 11.50 34.99 14.50
C TYR A 76 12.68 34.09 14.88
N THR A 77 12.91 33.89 16.18
CA THR A 77 13.95 33.01 16.70
C THR A 77 13.35 31.80 17.42
N GLY A 78 14.00 30.64 17.29
CA GLY A 78 13.55 29.40 17.90
C GLY A 78 14.67 28.37 17.98
N THR A 79 14.41 27.23 18.60
CA THR A 79 15.38 26.13 18.71
C THR A 79 15.47 25.34 17.41
N ILE A 80 14.31 25.07 16.78
CA ILE A 80 14.22 24.34 15.52
C ILE A 80 13.20 25.00 14.59
N VAL A 81 13.37 24.81 13.28
CA VAL A 81 12.40 25.21 12.25
C VAL A 81 11.90 23.97 11.51
N ILE A 82 10.60 23.90 11.29
CA ILE A 82 9.94 22.82 10.55
C ILE A 82 9.31 23.42 9.28
N GLY A 83 9.82 23.00 8.13
CA GLY A 83 9.25 23.35 6.82
C GLY A 83 7.98 22.55 6.52
N ALA A 84 6.84 23.22 6.58
CA ALA A 84 5.51 22.71 6.23
C ALA A 84 4.87 23.55 5.10
N ASP A 85 5.71 24.19 4.28
CA ASP A 85 5.43 25.19 3.25
C ASP A 85 5.21 24.57 1.85
N GLY A 86 4.94 23.26 1.80
CA GLY A 86 4.44 22.56 0.62
C GLY A 86 5.48 22.23 -0.46
N VAL A 87 5.01 21.94 -1.67
CA VAL A 87 5.86 21.43 -2.77
C VAL A 87 6.87 22.46 -3.28
N HIS A 88 6.59 23.74 -3.12
CA HIS A 88 7.48 24.85 -3.50
C HIS A 88 8.28 25.40 -2.31
N SER A 89 8.55 24.55 -1.31
CA SER A 89 9.18 24.92 -0.03
C SER A 89 10.41 25.82 -0.17
N ALA A 90 10.34 27.00 0.43
CA ALA A 90 11.47 27.91 0.62
C ALA A 90 12.43 27.37 1.69
N VAL A 91 11.88 26.77 2.76
CA VAL A 91 12.68 26.15 3.83
C VAL A 91 13.60 25.06 3.27
N ARG A 92 13.09 24.20 2.38
CA ARG A 92 13.89 23.16 1.72
C ARG A 92 15.02 23.77 0.89
N GLY A 93 14.75 24.84 0.14
CA GLY A 93 15.77 25.54 -0.65
C GLY A 93 16.90 26.10 0.23
N VAL A 94 16.54 26.71 1.36
CA VAL A 94 17.52 27.23 2.32
C VAL A 94 18.31 26.10 2.99
N MET A 95 17.66 25.00 3.37
CA MET A 95 18.32 23.82 3.94
C MET A 95 19.37 23.25 2.98
N THR A 96 19.03 23.09 1.69
CA THR A 96 19.96 22.63 0.65
C THR A 96 21.15 23.59 0.51
N ALA A 97 20.89 24.90 0.48
CA ALA A 97 21.94 25.90 0.34
C ALA A 97 22.88 25.92 1.56
N LEU A 98 22.33 25.83 2.77
CA LEU A 98 23.09 25.82 4.01
C LEU A 98 23.89 24.52 4.17
N GLY A 99 23.29 23.37 3.89
CA GLY A 99 23.97 22.07 3.92
C GLY A 99 25.18 22.06 2.98
N ASN A 100 25.01 22.51 1.74
CA ASN A 100 26.13 22.60 0.79
C ASN A 100 27.17 23.67 1.13
N LYS A 101 26.82 24.66 1.97
CA LYS A 101 27.78 25.64 2.50
C LYS A 101 28.61 25.04 3.65
N LEU A 102 28.01 24.19 4.49
CA LEU A 102 28.66 23.54 5.63
C LEU A 102 29.49 22.33 5.20
N ASP A 103 28.94 21.49 4.31
CA ASP A 103 29.58 20.33 3.74
C ASP A 103 29.26 20.24 2.24
N ALA A 104 30.28 20.48 1.43
CA ALA A 104 30.12 20.64 -0.02
C ALA A 104 29.70 19.31 -0.68
N GLY A 105 28.50 19.30 -1.28
CA GLY A 105 27.95 18.12 -1.94
C GLY A 105 27.13 17.21 -1.02
N TYR A 106 26.86 17.65 0.21
CA TYR A 106 25.99 16.94 1.14
C TYR A 106 24.57 16.73 0.58
N PHE A 107 24.03 17.74 -0.09
CA PHE A 107 22.78 17.64 -0.82
C PHE A 107 23.04 17.70 -2.33
N ASP A 108 22.42 16.80 -3.10
CA ASP A 108 22.43 16.90 -4.55
C ASP A 108 21.71 18.18 -4.99
N PRO A 109 22.38 19.15 -5.63
CA PRO A 109 21.76 20.38 -6.09
C PRO A 109 20.59 20.15 -7.06
N LYS A 110 20.53 18.97 -7.70
CA LYS A 110 19.46 18.57 -8.63
C LYS A 110 18.28 17.91 -7.96
N GLU A 111 18.37 17.54 -6.68
CA GLU A 111 17.29 16.87 -5.96
C GLU A 111 15.96 17.67 -6.00
N PRO A 112 15.94 18.99 -5.82
CA PRO A 112 14.69 19.76 -5.94
C PRO A 112 14.10 19.76 -7.37
N GLU A 113 14.96 19.60 -8.38
CA GLU A 113 14.60 19.53 -9.79
C GLU A 113 14.33 18.10 -10.26
N SER A 114 14.45 17.09 -9.39
CA SER A 114 14.21 15.69 -9.77
C SER A 114 12.80 15.20 -9.44
N VAL A 115 12.03 15.97 -8.65
CA VAL A 115 10.66 15.61 -8.25
C VAL A 115 9.74 15.62 -9.48
N PRO A 116 9.25 14.46 -9.94
CA PRO A 116 8.48 14.38 -11.17
C PRO A 116 7.00 14.63 -10.92
N CYS A 117 6.35 15.30 -11.88
CA CYS A 117 4.91 15.45 -11.98
C CYS A 117 4.45 14.87 -13.32
N TYR A 118 3.72 13.77 -13.26
CA TYR A 118 3.27 13.01 -14.43
C TYR A 118 1.83 13.34 -14.83
N TYR A 119 1.02 13.81 -13.90
CA TYR A 119 -0.42 13.95 -14.07
C TYR A 119 -0.90 15.29 -13.51
N CYS A 120 -1.94 15.84 -14.11
CA CYS A 120 -2.76 16.87 -13.48
C CYS A 120 -4.07 16.26 -12.95
N CYS A 121 -4.59 16.86 -11.89
CA CYS A 121 -5.80 16.41 -11.21
C CYS A 121 -6.69 17.60 -10.88
N SER A 122 -7.99 17.46 -11.11
CA SER A 122 -9.02 18.30 -10.49
C SER A 122 -9.89 17.43 -9.60
N PHE A 123 -10.26 17.94 -8.44
CA PHE A 123 -11.11 17.23 -7.50
C PHE A 123 -12.13 18.17 -6.89
N GLY A 124 -13.26 17.62 -6.46
CA GLY A 124 -14.31 18.43 -5.88
C GLY A 124 -15.41 17.63 -5.20
N ILE A 125 -16.36 18.38 -4.65
CA ILE A 125 -17.57 17.84 -4.01
C ILE A 125 -18.76 18.28 -4.87
N ALA A 126 -19.47 17.31 -5.43
CA ALA A 126 -20.71 17.52 -6.16
C ALA A 126 -21.90 17.25 -5.23
N ARG A 127 -22.98 18.03 -5.38
CA ARG A 127 -24.24 17.85 -4.66
C ARG A 127 -25.39 17.83 -5.66
N GLY A 128 -26.32 16.89 -5.50
CA GLY A 128 -27.57 16.86 -6.29
C GLY A 128 -27.39 16.53 -7.78
N VAL A 129 -26.39 15.73 -8.13
CA VAL A 129 -26.17 15.30 -9.53
C VAL A 129 -27.21 14.25 -9.93
N PRO A 130 -28.03 14.48 -10.98
CA PRO A 130 -29.02 13.51 -11.43
C PRO A 130 -28.39 12.15 -11.77
N GLY A 131 -28.95 11.06 -11.22
CA GLY A 131 -28.46 9.70 -11.44
C GLY A 131 -27.28 9.28 -10.56
N TRP A 132 -26.76 10.16 -9.71
CA TRP A 132 -25.81 9.79 -8.64
C TRP A 132 -26.56 9.53 -7.34
N THR A 133 -25.90 8.88 -6.39
CA THR A 133 -26.46 8.66 -5.05
C THR A 133 -26.71 10.02 -4.36
N SER A 134 -27.86 10.15 -3.68
CA SER A 134 -28.23 11.38 -2.99
C SER A 134 -27.21 11.71 -1.90
N GLY A 135 -26.80 12.98 -1.80
CA GLY A 135 -25.82 13.47 -0.82
C GLY A 135 -24.63 14.19 -1.46
N GLU A 136 -23.58 14.37 -0.66
CA GLU A 136 -22.29 14.91 -1.12
C GLU A 136 -21.46 13.81 -1.77
N GLN A 137 -20.93 14.10 -2.96
CA GLN A 137 -20.20 13.13 -3.78
C GLN A 137 -18.84 13.70 -4.11
N HIS A 138 -17.78 13.01 -3.68
CA HIS A 138 -16.41 13.40 -3.98
C HIS A 138 -16.01 12.84 -5.34
N TRP A 139 -15.33 13.64 -6.18
CA TRP A 139 -14.88 13.26 -7.51
C TRP A 139 -13.45 13.76 -7.79
N PHE A 140 -12.71 13.07 -8.67
CA PHE A 140 -11.25 13.25 -8.90
C PHE A 140 -10.79 13.02 -10.35
N MET A 141 -10.87 14.00 -11.25
CA MET A 141 -10.49 13.82 -12.66
C MET A 141 -8.98 13.86 -12.86
N PHE A 142 -8.42 12.88 -13.60
CA PHE A 142 -6.99 12.76 -13.91
C PHE A 142 -6.73 12.85 -15.40
N GLU A 143 -5.63 13.51 -15.75
CA GLU A 143 -5.07 13.48 -17.09
C GLU A 143 -3.55 13.38 -17.01
N LYS A 144 -2.96 12.51 -17.84
CA LYS A 144 -1.51 12.43 -17.99
C LYS A 144 -1.02 13.67 -18.72
N LEU A 145 -0.01 14.33 -18.16
CA LEU A 145 0.61 15.48 -18.83
C LEU A 145 1.30 15.01 -20.12
N PRO A 146 1.28 15.82 -21.20
CA PRO A 146 1.99 15.48 -22.44
C PRO A 146 3.49 15.24 -22.23
N GLU A 147 4.06 15.97 -21.27
CA GLU A 147 5.45 15.85 -20.83
C GLU A 147 5.49 15.82 -19.31
N THR A 148 6.37 14.99 -18.75
CA THR A 148 6.65 15.01 -17.31
C THR A 148 7.29 16.35 -16.94
N LYS A 149 6.69 17.05 -15.98
CA LYS A 149 7.24 18.29 -15.42
C LYS A 149 8.05 17.98 -14.17
N TYR A 150 9.01 18.83 -13.86
CA TYR A 150 9.95 18.59 -12.76
C TYR A 150 10.14 19.84 -11.91
N GLY A 151 10.15 19.67 -10.59
CA GLY A 151 10.46 20.74 -9.62
C GLY A 151 9.74 22.07 -9.91
N LYS A 152 10.50 23.09 -10.31
CA LYS A 152 9.99 24.45 -10.60
C LYS A 152 9.11 24.55 -11.85
N ASP A 153 9.20 23.58 -12.77
CA ASP A 153 8.40 23.55 -14.00
C ASP A 153 7.00 22.97 -13.76
N ILE A 154 6.69 22.55 -12.53
CA ILE A 154 5.35 22.12 -12.13
C ILE A 154 4.43 23.35 -12.09
N THR A 155 3.48 23.39 -13.03
CA THR A 155 2.57 24.52 -13.25
C THR A 155 1.65 24.76 -12.04
N ARG A 156 1.42 26.04 -11.74
CA ARG A 156 0.33 26.47 -10.85
C ARG A 156 -0.93 26.70 -11.68
N TYR A 157 -2.00 26.00 -11.33
CA TYR A 157 -3.28 26.10 -12.04
C TYR A 157 -4.18 27.16 -11.40
N SER A 158 -4.79 27.98 -12.25
CA SER A 158 -5.85 28.92 -11.88
C SER A 158 -7.23 28.23 -11.81
N LYS A 159 -8.24 28.97 -11.35
CA LYS A 159 -9.63 28.48 -11.34
C LYS A 159 -10.20 28.35 -12.74
N GLU A 160 -9.74 29.19 -13.67
CA GLU A 160 -10.08 29.15 -15.07
C GLU A 160 -9.51 27.89 -15.73
N ASP A 161 -8.24 27.55 -15.45
CA ASP A 161 -7.61 26.32 -15.93
C ASP A 161 -8.36 25.06 -15.43
N GLU A 162 -8.79 25.07 -14.17
CA GLU A 162 -9.61 24.00 -13.59
C GLU A 162 -10.94 23.86 -14.34
N ALA A 163 -11.62 24.96 -14.64
CA ALA A 163 -12.91 24.94 -15.34
C ALA A 163 -12.77 24.40 -16.77
N GLU A 164 -11.72 24.77 -17.51
CA GLU A 164 -11.43 24.21 -18.83
C GLU A 164 -11.08 22.71 -18.76
N PHE A 165 -10.26 22.33 -17.78
CA PHE A 165 -9.89 20.94 -17.54
C PHE A 165 -11.12 20.07 -17.29
N VAL A 166 -12.03 20.51 -16.42
CA VAL A 166 -13.28 19.80 -16.13
C VAL A 166 -14.17 19.73 -17.39
N LYS A 167 -14.32 20.82 -18.14
CA LYS A 167 -15.09 20.83 -19.39
C LYS A 167 -14.55 19.90 -20.47
N ARG A 168 -13.23 19.67 -20.51
CA ARG A 168 -12.62 18.71 -21.44
C ARG A 168 -12.81 17.27 -20.97
N ASN A 169 -12.76 17.03 -19.66
CA ASN A 169 -12.65 15.69 -19.08
C ASN A 169 -13.94 15.16 -18.41
N TRP A 170 -15.04 15.93 -18.40
CA TRP A 170 -16.29 15.60 -17.69
C TRP A 170 -16.95 14.26 -18.09
N THR A 171 -16.66 13.74 -19.28
CA THR A 171 -17.22 12.47 -19.77
C THR A 171 -16.52 11.23 -19.19
N HIS A 172 -15.35 11.41 -18.57
CA HIS A 172 -14.56 10.33 -18.00
C HIS A 172 -14.77 10.28 -16.48
N LYS A 173 -15.22 9.12 -15.98
CA LYS A 173 -15.48 8.95 -14.55
C LYS A 173 -14.17 8.85 -13.77
N PRO A 174 -14.00 9.65 -12.71
CA PRO A 174 -12.82 9.64 -11.86
C PRO A 174 -12.82 8.57 -10.76
N ASN A 175 -11.63 8.06 -10.41
CA ASN A 175 -11.36 7.11 -9.33
C ASN A 175 -10.42 7.73 -8.28
N PRO A 176 -10.45 7.32 -6.99
CA PRO A 176 -9.64 7.95 -5.95
C PRO A 176 -8.12 7.69 -6.14
N ILE A 177 -7.30 8.72 -5.83
CA ILE A 177 -5.86 8.57 -5.52
C ILE A 177 -5.71 7.70 -4.26
N GLY A 178 -4.53 7.16 -3.99
CA GLY A 178 -4.18 6.57 -2.69
C GLY A 178 -4.46 7.48 -1.48
N GLY A 179 -4.70 8.78 -1.67
CA GLY A 179 -5.20 9.71 -0.64
C GLY A 179 -4.23 9.97 0.51
N GLN A 180 -2.95 9.60 0.38
CA GLN A 180 -2.02 9.55 1.51
C GLN A 180 -1.16 10.79 1.72
N GLY A 181 -1.22 11.83 0.87
CA GLY A 181 -0.34 13.01 1.03
C GLY A 181 -0.51 13.70 2.39
N ALA A 182 -1.75 14.05 2.73
CA ALA A 182 -2.09 14.65 4.03
C ALA A 182 -1.82 13.69 5.20
N ASN A 183 -2.23 12.42 5.06
CA ASN A 183 -1.99 11.40 6.08
C ASN A 183 -0.49 11.21 6.36
N GLY A 184 0.32 11.13 5.30
CA GLY A 184 1.76 10.99 5.40
C GLY A 184 2.44 12.19 6.06
N ALA A 185 1.90 13.39 5.88
CA ALA A 185 2.34 14.58 6.61
C ALA A 185 1.98 14.52 8.10
N MET A 186 0.75 14.12 8.44
CA MET A 186 0.34 13.91 9.84
C MET A 186 1.20 12.83 10.53
N GLU A 187 1.53 11.76 9.83
CA GLU A 187 2.45 10.72 10.33
C GLU A 187 3.86 11.25 10.60
N SER A 188 4.38 12.12 9.72
CA SER A 188 5.68 12.77 9.96
C SER A 188 5.64 13.69 11.19
N CYS A 189 4.54 14.42 11.40
CA CYS A 189 4.32 15.18 12.64
C CYS A 189 4.30 14.26 13.86
N ALA A 190 3.64 13.10 13.75
CA ALA A 190 3.55 12.13 14.85
C ALA A 190 4.93 11.56 15.21
N GLU A 191 5.75 11.17 14.23
CA GLU A 191 7.10 10.66 14.50
C GLU A 191 8.03 11.73 15.08
N LEU A 192 7.94 12.97 14.58
CA LEU A 192 8.67 14.10 15.16
C LEU A 192 8.27 14.31 16.62
N MET A 193 6.97 14.28 16.91
CA MET A 193 6.44 14.41 18.27
C MET A 193 6.94 13.28 19.16
N ASN A 194 6.95 12.03 18.67
CA ASN A 194 7.47 10.88 19.42
C ASN A 194 8.95 11.05 19.74
N ALA A 195 9.77 11.47 18.76
CA ALA A 195 11.19 11.74 18.97
C ALA A 195 11.41 12.87 20.01
N LEU A 196 10.67 13.97 19.92
CA LEU A 196 10.70 15.06 20.90
C LEU A 196 10.32 14.59 22.31
N LEU A 197 9.26 13.81 22.44
CA LEU A 197 8.77 13.31 23.72
C LEU A 197 9.74 12.31 24.36
N ARG A 198 10.37 11.45 23.56
CA ARG A 198 11.41 10.54 24.03
C ARG A 198 12.62 11.30 24.56
N THR A 199 13.08 12.33 23.85
CA THR A 199 14.17 13.20 24.31
C THR A 199 13.79 14.00 25.56
N ARG A 200 12.55 14.48 25.63
CA ARG A 200 12.05 15.17 26.83
C ARG A 200 12.08 14.27 28.05
N ASP A 201 11.66 13.01 27.90
CA ASP A 201 11.65 12.04 29.00
C ASP A 201 13.06 11.66 29.44
N SER A 202 13.98 11.44 28.49
CA SER A 202 15.38 11.11 28.80
C SER A 202 16.09 12.25 29.53
N ARG A 203 15.62 13.49 29.35
CA ARG A 203 16.08 14.70 30.04
C ARG A 203 15.30 15.03 31.32
N GLY A 204 14.46 14.14 31.83
CA GLY A 204 13.72 14.39 33.07
C GLY A 204 12.57 15.39 32.95
N GLY A 205 12.02 15.56 31.75
CA GLY A 205 10.77 16.29 31.52
C GLY A 205 10.90 17.64 30.82
N HIS A 206 12.09 18.06 30.39
CA HIS A 206 12.29 19.36 29.73
C HIS A 206 13.11 19.26 28.43
N LEU A 207 12.95 20.26 27.56
CA LEU A 207 13.70 20.42 26.30
C LEU A 207 14.54 21.70 26.27
N THR A 208 14.69 22.39 27.41
CA THR A 208 15.54 23.58 27.51
C THR A 208 16.99 23.23 27.21
N SER A 209 17.69 24.10 26.49
CA SER A 209 19.10 23.99 26.14
C SER A 209 19.47 22.62 25.52
N LEU A 210 18.74 22.20 24.49
CA LEU A 210 19.14 21.05 23.68
C LEU A 210 20.51 21.29 23.03
N THR A 211 21.30 20.23 22.95
CA THR A 211 22.54 20.20 22.18
C THR A 211 22.28 19.90 20.71
N ASP A 212 23.23 20.27 19.84
CA ASP A 212 23.13 19.98 18.41
C ASP A 212 23.02 18.47 18.14
N ASP A 213 23.76 17.64 18.87
CA ASP A 213 23.70 16.17 18.78
C ASP A 213 22.30 15.60 19.10
N GLU A 214 21.61 16.20 20.09
CA GLU A 214 20.26 15.78 20.46
C GLU A 214 19.24 16.22 19.41
N ILE A 215 19.39 17.42 18.86
CA ILE A 215 18.56 17.93 17.76
C ILE A 215 18.75 17.04 16.53
N GLU A 216 19.99 16.72 16.17
CA GLU A 216 20.32 15.81 15.07
C GLU A 216 19.70 14.42 15.31
N SER A 217 19.82 13.89 16.53
CA SER A 217 19.19 12.61 16.89
C SER A 217 17.67 12.62 16.72
N ILE A 218 16.99 13.70 17.12
CA ILE A 218 15.53 13.85 16.93
C ILE A 218 15.17 13.80 15.44
N PHE A 219 15.87 14.56 14.60
CA PHE A 219 15.60 14.58 13.16
C PHE A 219 15.96 13.26 12.48
N ASN A 220 17.07 12.63 12.89
CA ASN A 220 17.50 11.35 12.34
C ASN A 220 16.51 10.21 12.68
N GLN A 221 16.00 10.17 13.92
CA GLN A 221 14.94 9.24 14.30
C GLN A 221 13.68 9.45 13.45
N THR A 222 13.25 10.71 13.28
CA THR A 222 12.08 11.06 12.47
C THR A 222 12.27 10.63 11.02
N GLN A 223 13.40 10.96 10.40
CA GLN A 223 13.72 10.60 9.02
C GLN A 223 13.80 9.08 8.84
N SER A 224 14.50 8.38 9.73
CA SER A 224 14.66 6.93 9.67
C SER A 224 13.31 6.21 9.77
N ALA A 225 12.41 6.69 10.64
CA ALA A 225 11.06 6.14 10.77
C ALA A 225 10.17 6.40 9.53
N ARG A 226 10.36 7.54 8.86
CA ARG A 226 9.47 8.00 7.77
C ARG A 226 9.95 7.66 6.36
N HIS A 227 11.25 7.59 6.12
CA HIS A 227 11.81 7.60 4.77
C HIS A 227 11.29 6.44 3.90
N VAL A 228 11.41 5.20 4.39
CA VAL A 228 10.96 4.01 3.66
C VAL A 228 9.47 4.10 3.32
N ARG A 229 8.66 4.51 4.31
CA ARG A 229 7.21 4.62 4.16
C ARG A 229 6.78 5.75 3.21
N ALA A 230 7.46 6.90 3.27
CA ALA A 230 7.17 8.01 2.36
C ALA A 230 7.47 7.64 0.90
N VAL A 231 8.60 6.96 0.65
CA VAL A 231 8.96 6.44 -0.67
C VAL A 231 7.92 5.42 -1.16
N GLU A 232 7.51 4.50 -0.31
CA GLU A 232 6.49 3.48 -0.63
C GLU A 232 5.13 4.12 -0.98
N ILE A 233 4.70 5.13 -0.20
CA ILE A 233 3.46 5.87 -0.47
C ILE A 233 3.51 6.56 -1.84
N VAL A 234 4.63 7.22 -2.17
CA VAL A 234 4.79 7.90 -3.47
C VAL A 234 4.79 6.90 -4.62
N LYS A 235 5.51 5.78 -4.48
CA LYS A 235 5.56 4.70 -5.47
C LYS A 235 4.16 4.10 -5.70
N ARG A 236 3.45 3.71 -4.63
CA ARG A 236 2.07 3.19 -4.71
C ARG A 236 1.12 4.18 -5.39
N ALA A 237 1.22 5.45 -5.03
CA ALA A 237 0.39 6.49 -5.63
C ALA A 237 0.64 6.61 -7.14
N HIS A 238 1.89 6.52 -7.57
CA HIS A 238 2.25 6.50 -8.98
C HIS A 238 1.71 5.27 -9.71
N ASP A 239 1.91 4.07 -9.17
CA ASP A 239 1.43 2.82 -9.76
C ASP A 239 -0.10 2.82 -9.93
N GLN A 240 -0.82 3.33 -8.91
CA GLN A 240 -2.27 3.49 -8.95
C GLN A 240 -2.72 4.54 -9.97
N GLN A 241 -2.01 5.67 -10.07
CA GLN A 241 -2.27 6.70 -11.08
C GLN A 241 -2.03 6.17 -12.49
N SER A 242 -0.94 5.44 -12.71
CA SER A 242 -0.60 4.84 -14.01
C SER A 242 -1.69 3.87 -14.49
N LEU A 243 -2.19 3.03 -13.57
CA LEU A 243 -3.28 2.10 -13.83
C LEU A 243 -4.58 2.84 -14.20
N PHE A 244 -4.94 3.90 -13.48
CA PHE A 244 -6.19 4.62 -13.73
C PHE A 244 -6.12 5.63 -14.88
N ALA A 245 -4.94 6.12 -15.20
CA ALA A 245 -4.68 6.94 -16.39
C ALA A 245 -4.58 6.09 -17.68
N TYR A 246 -4.76 4.77 -17.60
CA TYR A 246 -4.66 3.84 -18.73
C TYR A 246 -3.32 3.93 -19.46
N GLU A 247 -2.23 4.19 -18.72
CA GLU A 247 -0.90 4.32 -19.31
C GLU A 247 -0.45 3.05 -20.05
N ASN A 248 -0.81 1.88 -19.51
CA ASN A 248 -0.82 0.63 -20.26
C ASN A 248 -2.27 0.19 -20.50
N PRO A 249 -2.83 0.42 -21.70
CA PRO A 249 -4.24 0.13 -21.98
C PRO A 249 -4.62 -1.34 -21.81
N ALA A 250 -3.70 -2.26 -22.12
CA ALA A 250 -3.95 -3.70 -22.01
C ALA A 250 -4.07 -4.14 -20.55
N ILE A 251 -3.08 -3.78 -19.72
CA ILE A 251 -3.08 -4.10 -18.29
C ILE A 251 -4.25 -3.42 -17.59
N SER A 252 -4.45 -2.12 -17.84
CA SER A 252 -5.52 -1.33 -17.22
C SER A 252 -6.91 -1.86 -17.59
N THR A 253 -7.09 -2.32 -18.83
CA THR A 253 -8.35 -2.96 -19.24
C THR A 253 -8.58 -4.27 -18.51
N ILE A 254 -7.56 -5.14 -18.41
CA ILE A 254 -7.66 -6.42 -17.69
C ILE A 254 -8.02 -6.16 -16.23
N VAL A 255 -7.30 -5.26 -15.57
CA VAL A 255 -7.50 -4.99 -14.14
C VAL A 255 -8.84 -4.29 -13.89
N CYS A 256 -9.10 -3.15 -14.52
CA CYS A 256 -10.27 -2.32 -14.21
C CYS A 256 -11.58 -2.89 -14.75
N LYS A 257 -11.59 -3.55 -15.93
CA LYS A 257 -12.84 -4.08 -16.51
C LYS A 257 -13.15 -5.53 -16.15
N PHE A 258 -12.14 -6.34 -15.89
CA PHE A 258 -12.33 -7.78 -15.66
C PHE A 258 -11.98 -8.19 -14.24
N ALA A 259 -10.81 -7.82 -13.71
CA ALA A 259 -10.39 -8.25 -12.38
C ALA A 259 -11.16 -7.53 -11.26
N GLN A 260 -11.26 -6.20 -11.31
CA GLN A 260 -11.85 -5.38 -10.24
C GLN A 260 -13.35 -5.64 -10.01
N PRO A 261 -14.21 -5.82 -11.05
CA PRO A 261 -15.62 -6.16 -10.81
C PRO A 261 -15.83 -7.57 -10.25
N LEU A 262 -14.87 -8.47 -10.48
CA LEU A 262 -14.87 -9.83 -9.95
C LEU A 262 -14.23 -9.91 -8.56
N SER A 263 -13.36 -8.96 -8.21
CA SER A 263 -12.78 -8.85 -6.87
C SER A 263 -13.86 -8.32 -5.93
N GLY A 264 -14.27 -9.12 -4.94
CA GLY A 264 -15.24 -8.70 -3.93
C GLY A 264 -14.74 -7.49 -3.12
N GLY A 265 -15.64 -6.84 -2.38
CA GLY A 265 -15.30 -5.64 -1.60
C GLY A 265 -14.15 -5.82 -0.61
N GLU A 266 -13.97 -7.03 -0.08
CA GLU A 266 -12.87 -7.39 0.82
C GLU A 266 -11.49 -7.38 0.15
N SER A 267 -11.39 -7.73 -1.14
CA SER A 267 -10.12 -7.66 -1.88
C SER A 267 -9.68 -6.20 -2.05
N LEU A 268 -10.64 -5.32 -2.34
CA LEU A 268 -10.40 -3.88 -2.39
C LEU A 268 -10.06 -3.32 -1.01
N LEU A 269 -10.77 -3.74 0.04
CA LEU A 269 -10.48 -3.34 1.41
C LEU A 269 -9.07 -3.79 1.83
N SER A 270 -8.67 -5.01 1.48
CA SER A 270 -7.32 -5.53 1.73
C SER A 270 -6.25 -4.70 1.01
N LEU A 271 -6.45 -4.40 -0.28
CA LEU A 271 -5.58 -3.52 -1.07
C LEU A 271 -5.41 -2.14 -0.41
N LEU A 272 -6.51 -1.54 0.02
CA LEU A 272 -6.47 -0.22 0.65
C LEU A 272 -5.89 -0.28 2.08
N SER A 273 -6.16 -1.35 2.83
CA SER A 273 -5.75 -1.51 4.23
C SER A 273 -4.24 -1.45 4.44
N GLY A 274 -3.44 -1.95 3.48
CA GLY A 274 -1.98 -1.94 3.56
C GLY A 274 -1.40 -0.53 3.77
N ALA A 275 -2.01 0.48 3.15
CA ALA A 275 -1.61 1.87 3.33
C ALA A 275 -1.91 2.39 4.75
N TYR A 276 -2.95 1.91 5.42
CA TYR A 276 -3.41 2.45 6.71
C TYR A 276 -2.83 1.72 7.94
N VAL A 277 -2.66 0.39 7.88
CA VAL A 277 -2.28 -0.44 9.03
C VAL A 277 -0.89 -0.10 9.59
N ALA A 278 -0.04 0.54 8.77
CA ALA A 278 1.31 0.94 9.11
C ALA A 278 1.45 2.45 9.41
N GLY A 279 0.34 3.15 9.63
CA GLY A 279 0.37 4.58 9.97
C GLY A 279 0.99 4.85 11.33
N SER A 280 1.76 5.93 11.41
CA SER A 280 2.37 6.40 12.66
C SER A 280 1.34 7.05 13.57
N ILE A 281 1.48 6.81 14.87
CA ILE A 281 0.67 7.43 15.92
C ILE A 281 1.58 8.22 16.86
N VAL A 282 1.01 9.17 17.60
CA VAL A 282 1.73 9.74 18.75
C VAL A 282 1.55 8.79 19.93
N GLU A 283 2.63 8.12 20.33
CA GLU A 283 2.64 7.00 21.28
C GLU A 283 2.02 7.36 22.64
N LYS A 284 2.17 8.62 23.07
CA LYS A 284 1.66 9.11 24.35
C LYS A 284 0.21 9.58 24.32
N LEU A 285 -0.44 9.61 23.16
CA LEU A 285 -1.85 9.98 23.09
C LEU A 285 -2.74 8.79 23.46
N PRO A 286 -3.79 9.00 24.27
CA PRO A 286 -4.74 7.93 24.57
C PRO A 286 -5.50 7.53 23.31
N ILE A 287 -5.47 6.25 22.98
CA ILE A 287 -6.22 5.68 21.86
C ILE A 287 -7.59 5.26 22.37
N LEU A 288 -8.65 5.86 21.84
CA LEU A 288 -10.01 5.43 22.12
C LEU A 288 -10.24 4.06 21.49
N TYR A 289 -10.72 3.10 22.28
CA TYR A 289 -11.10 1.79 21.77
C TYR A 289 -12.23 1.91 20.74
N ARG A 290 -12.05 1.27 19.59
CA ARG A 290 -13.06 1.15 18.54
C ARG A 290 -13.11 -0.30 18.05
N PRO A 291 -14.30 -0.90 17.83
CA PRO A 291 -14.40 -2.21 17.22
C PRO A 291 -13.72 -2.21 15.86
N ARG A 292 -12.80 -3.16 15.63
CA ARG A 292 -12.07 -3.30 14.36
C ARG A 292 -11.89 -4.77 14.00
N ALA A 293 -11.98 -5.06 12.70
CA ALA A 293 -11.77 -6.41 12.16
C ALA A 293 -10.27 -6.73 11.96
N ILE A 294 -9.44 -5.70 11.76
CA ILE A 294 -8.00 -5.80 11.54
C ILE A 294 -7.30 -4.98 12.62
N LEU A 295 -6.32 -5.60 13.28
CA LEU A 295 -5.48 -4.96 14.29
C LEU A 295 -4.42 -4.08 13.63
N PHE A 296 -4.07 -2.96 14.26
CA PHE A 296 -2.92 -2.16 13.85
C PHE A 296 -1.61 -2.89 14.19
N ARG A 297 -0.48 -2.48 13.59
CA ARG A 297 0.81 -3.16 13.78
C ARG A 297 1.26 -3.20 15.25
N ASP A 298 0.98 -2.15 16.00
CA ASP A 298 1.26 -2.01 17.43
C ASP A 298 0.32 -2.85 18.31
N GLU A 299 -0.84 -3.26 17.78
CA GLU A 299 -1.81 -4.13 18.46
C GLU A 299 -1.58 -5.63 18.19
N LEU A 300 -0.68 -5.98 17.25
CA LEU A 300 -0.42 -7.37 16.92
C LEU A 300 0.32 -8.08 18.09
N PRO A 301 -0.08 -9.32 18.44
CA PRO A 301 0.58 -10.09 19.51
C PRO A 301 2.04 -10.44 19.18
N ALA A 302 2.44 -10.35 17.92
CA ALA A 302 3.81 -10.46 17.46
C ALA A 302 4.02 -9.56 16.24
N GLN A 303 5.23 -9.00 16.10
CA GLN A 303 5.59 -8.21 14.93
C GLN A 303 5.54 -9.08 13.66
N PRO A 304 5.08 -8.53 12.52
CA PRO A 304 5.11 -9.25 11.25
C PRO A 304 6.52 -9.73 10.92
N ILE A 305 6.63 -10.97 10.41
CA ILE A 305 7.91 -11.54 9.98
C ILE A 305 8.46 -10.72 8.81
N ASP A 306 9.78 -10.49 8.81
CA ASP A 306 10.47 -9.76 7.74
C ASP A 306 10.10 -10.33 6.35
N PRO A 307 9.70 -9.48 5.38
CA PRO A 307 9.31 -9.91 4.03
C PRO A 307 10.35 -10.79 3.32
N ARG A 308 11.65 -10.61 3.60
CA ARG A 308 12.74 -11.42 3.05
C ARG A 308 12.70 -12.83 3.61
N VAL A 309 12.51 -12.97 4.91
CA VAL A 309 12.39 -14.27 5.59
C VAL A 309 11.16 -15.00 5.07
N HIS A 310 10.02 -14.30 4.97
CA HIS A 310 8.80 -14.81 4.37
C HIS A 310 9.01 -15.30 2.93
N GLY A 311 9.69 -14.50 2.10
CA GLY A 311 10.00 -14.85 0.71
C GLY A 311 10.90 -16.07 0.57
N VAL A 312 11.91 -16.23 1.44
CA VAL A 312 12.77 -17.42 1.46
C VAL A 312 11.98 -18.66 1.85
N VAL A 313 11.19 -18.60 2.92
CA VAL A 313 10.37 -19.73 3.38
C VAL A 313 9.40 -20.18 2.27
N LYS A 314 8.74 -19.23 1.59
CA LYS A 314 7.86 -19.49 0.44
C LYS A 314 8.60 -20.20 -0.69
N LYS A 315 9.76 -19.68 -1.11
CA LYS A 315 10.57 -20.28 -2.19
C LYS A 315 11.02 -21.70 -1.85
N VAL A 316 11.42 -21.95 -0.60
CA VAL A 316 11.80 -23.28 -0.13
C VAL A 316 10.61 -24.25 -0.19
N PHE A 317 9.44 -23.82 0.28
CA PHE A 317 8.22 -24.63 0.23
C PHE A 317 7.82 -25.00 -1.21
N ILE A 318 7.86 -24.06 -2.14
CA ILE A 318 7.54 -24.34 -3.55
C ILE A 318 8.60 -25.23 -4.18
N GLY A 319 9.87 -24.97 -3.90
CA GLY A 319 10.98 -25.80 -4.36
C GLY A 319 10.84 -27.25 -3.89
N SER A 320 10.43 -27.46 -2.63
CA SER A 320 10.20 -28.81 -2.09
C SER A 320 8.98 -29.48 -2.73
N MET A 321 7.88 -28.76 -2.97
CA MET A 321 6.72 -29.28 -3.71
C MET A 321 7.05 -29.62 -5.16
N GLY A 322 7.83 -28.77 -5.84
CA GLY A 322 8.30 -29.00 -7.20
C GLY A 322 9.22 -30.22 -7.28
N LEU A 323 10.13 -30.39 -6.32
CA LEU A 323 10.98 -31.58 -6.22
C LEU A 323 10.14 -32.84 -5.98
N LEU A 324 9.17 -32.79 -5.07
CA LEU A 324 8.26 -33.90 -4.78
C LEU A 324 7.46 -34.31 -6.02
N TYR A 325 7.00 -33.33 -6.81
CA TYR A 325 6.33 -33.57 -8.09
C TYR A 325 7.25 -34.27 -9.10
N LEU A 326 8.49 -33.79 -9.26
CA LEU A 326 9.46 -34.39 -10.18
C LEU A 326 9.82 -35.83 -9.79
N VAL A 327 10.04 -36.09 -8.50
CA VAL A 327 10.29 -37.44 -7.97
C VAL A 327 9.08 -38.34 -8.24
N SER A 328 7.87 -37.86 -7.97
CA SER A 328 6.64 -38.62 -8.17
C SER A 328 6.41 -38.97 -9.64
N ARG A 329 6.65 -38.04 -10.58
CA ARG A 329 6.58 -38.31 -12.02
C ARG A 329 7.61 -39.33 -12.52
N LYS A 330 8.77 -39.40 -11.87
CA LYS A 330 9.82 -40.35 -12.23
C LYS A 330 9.57 -41.74 -11.62
N ALA A 331 9.03 -41.80 -10.41
CA ALA A 331 8.77 -43.03 -9.67
C ALA A 331 7.43 -43.69 -10.03
N PHE A 332 6.37 -42.90 -10.27
CA PHE A 332 5.01 -43.35 -10.55
C PHE A 332 4.60 -42.95 -11.98
N ARG A 333 5.12 -43.65 -12.98
CA ARG A 333 4.62 -43.54 -14.35
C ARG A 333 3.39 -44.42 -14.51
N LEU A 334 2.20 -43.81 -14.59
CA LEU A 334 1.02 -44.53 -15.06
C LEU A 334 1.23 -44.88 -16.55
N PRO A 335 1.14 -46.17 -16.95
CA PRO A 335 1.21 -46.55 -18.35
C PRO A 335 -0.08 -46.12 -19.05
N PHE A 336 -0.10 -44.90 -19.60
CA PHE A 336 -1.27 -44.33 -20.30
C PHE A 336 -1.77 -45.21 -21.46
N SER A 337 -0.91 -46.04 -22.06
CA SER A 337 -1.28 -47.04 -23.07
C SER A 337 -2.19 -48.15 -22.54
N GLU A 338 -2.13 -48.47 -21.24
CA GLU A 338 -3.00 -49.46 -20.60
C GLU A 338 -4.35 -48.86 -20.19
N ILE A 339 -4.38 -47.57 -19.85
CA ILE A 339 -5.61 -46.84 -19.47
C ILE A 339 -6.57 -46.73 -20.67
N ASP A 340 -6.06 -46.56 -21.90
CA ASP A 340 -6.89 -46.58 -23.12
C ASP A 340 -7.61 -47.92 -23.30
N ASN A 341 -6.96 -49.03 -22.94
CA ASN A 341 -7.55 -50.38 -22.96
C ASN A 341 -8.58 -50.58 -21.83
N TRP A 342 -8.39 -49.93 -20.68
CA TRP A 342 -9.35 -49.95 -19.56
C TRP A 342 -10.65 -49.19 -19.88
N SER A 343 -10.55 -48.06 -20.60
CA SER A 343 -11.72 -47.29 -21.07
C SER A 343 -12.65 -48.10 -22.00
N LYS A 344 -12.06 -49.06 -22.74
CA LYS A 344 -12.75 -49.94 -23.67
C LYS A 344 -13.37 -51.18 -23.00
N SER A 345 -12.99 -51.50 -21.76
CA SER A 345 -13.36 -52.76 -21.10
C SER A 345 -14.30 -52.63 -19.90
N ALA A 346 -14.46 -51.46 -19.28
CA ALA A 346 -15.06 -51.39 -17.93
C ALA A 346 -16.53 -50.92 -17.84
N MET A 347 -16.97 -49.87 -18.53
CA MET A 347 -18.40 -49.49 -18.55
C MET A 347 -18.62 -48.30 -19.50
N THR A 348 -19.58 -48.39 -20.42
CA THR A 348 -19.95 -47.28 -21.31
C THR A 348 -21.16 -46.51 -20.76
N LEU A 349 -21.00 -45.22 -20.49
CA LEU A 349 -22.10 -44.30 -20.21
C LEU A 349 -22.92 -44.08 -21.49
N LYS A 350 -23.98 -44.86 -21.66
CA LYS A 350 -24.89 -44.76 -22.83
C LYS A 350 -25.63 -43.42 -22.97
N ARG A 351 -25.59 -42.56 -21.94
CA ARG A 351 -26.40 -41.33 -21.82
C ARG A 351 -25.99 -40.20 -22.77
N PHE A 352 -24.75 -40.16 -23.25
CA PHE A 352 -24.22 -39.05 -24.07
C PHE A 352 -23.93 -39.43 -25.54
N GLY A 353 -24.37 -40.61 -25.99
CA GLY A 353 -24.09 -41.11 -27.34
C GLY A 353 -22.60 -41.29 -27.66
N ASN A 354 -22.25 -41.45 -28.94
CA ASN A 354 -20.87 -41.59 -29.43
C ASN A 354 -20.27 -40.22 -29.75
N THR A 355 -20.04 -39.40 -28.72
CA THR A 355 -19.39 -38.09 -28.87
C THR A 355 -18.00 -38.11 -28.23
N ARG A 356 -17.11 -37.22 -28.70
CA ARG A 356 -15.76 -37.06 -28.12
C ARG A 356 -15.78 -36.74 -26.62
N ALA A 357 -16.84 -36.07 -26.15
CA ALA A 357 -17.07 -35.82 -24.73
C ALA A 357 -17.43 -37.11 -23.98
N SER A 358 -18.23 -38.00 -24.58
CA SER A 358 -18.56 -39.31 -24.05
C SER A 358 -17.29 -40.16 -23.85
N ASP A 359 -16.35 -40.14 -24.80
CA ASP A 359 -15.07 -40.85 -24.66
C ASP A 359 -14.25 -40.35 -23.47
N ILE A 360 -14.19 -39.04 -23.27
CA ILE A 360 -13.52 -38.41 -22.13
C ILE A 360 -14.22 -38.80 -20.81
N PHE A 361 -15.55 -38.75 -20.73
CA PHE A 361 -16.29 -39.13 -19.53
C PHE A 361 -16.18 -40.63 -19.22
N ASN A 362 -16.18 -41.49 -20.26
CA ASN A 362 -15.99 -42.93 -20.11
C ASN A 362 -14.57 -43.27 -19.64
N LEU A 363 -13.56 -42.54 -20.09
CA LEU A 363 -12.19 -42.65 -19.59
C LEU A 363 -12.11 -42.39 -18.08
N PHE A 364 -12.68 -41.28 -17.60
CA PHE A 364 -12.72 -40.95 -16.18
C PHE A 364 -13.53 -41.96 -15.35
N THR A 365 -14.67 -42.41 -15.88
CA THR A 365 -15.56 -43.36 -15.18
C THR A 365 -14.92 -44.75 -15.08
N SER A 366 -14.25 -45.20 -16.15
CA SER A 366 -13.59 -46.50 -16.20
C SER A 366 -12.38 -46.60 -15.27
N ALA A 367 -11.61 -45.51 -15.12
CA ALA A 367 -10.48 -45.46 -14.20
C ALA A 367 -10.88 -45.73 -12.73
N LEU A 368 -12.11 -45.38 -12.35
CA LEU A 368 -12.67 -45.65 -11.01
C LEU A 368 -13.47 -46.96 -10.94
N ALA A 369 -14.07 -47.41 -12.05
CA ALA A 369 -14.89 -48.61 -12.10
C ALA A 369 -14.07 -49.90 -12.12
N VAL A 370 -12.93 -49.93 -12.84
CA VAL A 370 -12.09 -51.15 -12.97
C VAL A 370 -11.69 -51.73 -11.62
N PRO A 371 -11.14 -50.94 -10.66
CA PRO A 371 -10.75 -51.48 -9.35
C PRO A 371 -11.94 -51.95 -8.50
N ILE A 372 -13.15 -51.41 -8.73
CA ILE A 372 -14.39 -51.82 -8.04
C ILE A 372 -14.87 -53.17 -8.58
N THR A 373 -14.77 -53.37 -9.90
CA THR A 373 -15.22 -54.58 -10.58
C THR A 373 -14.18 -55.68 -10.66
N ASP A 374 -12.94 -55.40 -10.24
CA ASP A 374 -11.83 -56.36 -10.28
C ASP A 374 -12.17 -57.62 -9.46
N ALA A 375 -11.69 -58.76 -9.95
CA ALA A 375 -11.83 -60.05 -9.29
C ALA A 375 -10.92 -60.15 -8.06
N ASP A 376 -9.78 -59.43 -8.05
CA ASP A 376 -8.89 -59.34 -6.89
C ASP A 376 -9.46 -58.37 -5.83
N PRO A 377 -9.76 -58.85 -4.60
CA PRO A 377 -10.23 -58.02 -3.51
C PRO A 377 -9.23 -56.90 -3.13
N SER A 378 -7.94 -57.09 -3.41
CA SER A 378 -6.87 -56.14 -3.05
C SER A 378 -7.08 -54.77 -3.70
N ALA A 379 -7.51 -54.75 -4.96
CA ALA A 379 -7.81 -53.51 -5.70
C ALA A 379 -8.99 -52.74 -5.07
N ARG A 380 -10.02 -53.46 -4.62
CA ARG A 380 -11.16 -52.86 -3.92
C ARG A 380 -10.74 -52.29 -2.58
N VAL A 381 -9.96 -53.02 -1.79
CA VAL A 381 -9.45 -52.57 -0.49
C VAL A 381 -8.56 -51.33 -0.66
N GLN A 382 -7.71 -51.30 -1.69
CA GLN A 382 -6.88 -50.14 -1.99
C GLN A 382 -7.72 -48.92 -2.37
N LEU A 383 -8.79 -49.09 -3.16
CA LEU A 383 -9.71 -48.02 -3.51
C LEU A 383 -10.50 -47.52 -2.29
N TRP A 384 -10.97 -48.42 -1.42
CA TRP A 384 -11.62 -48.07 -0.15
C TRP A 384 -10.71 -47.33 0.82
N ASN A 385 -9.40 -47.58 0.76
CA ASN A 385 -8.40 -46.81 1.51
C ASN A 385 -8.14 -45.43 0.86
N PHE A 386 -8.11 -45.36 -0.47
CA PHE A 386 -7.81 -44.13 -1.22
C PHE A 386 -8.96 -43.11 -1.21
N LEU A 387 -10.21 -43.53 -1.41
CA LEU A 387 -11.36 -42.61 -1.52
C LEU A 387 -11.53 -41.68 -0.31
N PRO A 388 -11.44 -42.16 0.96
CA PRO A 388 -11.47 -41.29 2.13
C PRO A 388 -10.32 -40.30 2.18
N GLN A 389 -9.14 -40.64 1.65
CA GLN A 389 -7.98 -39.73 1.63
C GLN A 389 -8.20 -38.54 0.69
N LEU A 390 -9.13 -38.64 -0.28
CA LEU A 390 -9.51 -37.52 -1.15
C LEU A 390 -10.42 -36.49 -0.46
N ILE A 391 -11.09 -36.87 0.64
CA ILE A 391 -11.98 -35.96 1.37
C ILE A 391 -11.19 -34.75 1.88
N SER A 392 -10.01 -34.97 2.46
CA SER A 392 -9.21 -33.89 3.04
C SER A 392 -8.75 -32.86 2.00
N PRO A 393 -8.09 -33.23 0.87
CA PRO A 393 -7.74 -32.28 -0.19
C PRO A 393 -8.94 -31.56 -0.79
N LEU A 394 -10.05 -32.27 -1.05
CA LEU A 394 -11.25 -31.66 -1.62
C LEU A 394 -11.88 -30.64 -0.68
N VAL A 395 -11.93 -30.94 0.63
CA VAL A 395 -12.40 -30.00 1.65
C VAL A 395 -11.47 -28.80 1.75
N ILE A 396 -10.15 -29.01 1.74
CA ILE A 396 -9.17 -27.93 1.75
C ILE A 396 -9.35 -27.03 0.53
N TYR A 397 -9.43 -27.59 -0.68
CA TYR A 397 -9.63 -26.79 -1.91
C TYR A 397 -10.98 -26.10 -1.94
N ALA A 398 -12.05 -26.69 -1.40
CA ALA A 398 -13.36 -26.04 -1.30
C ALA A 398 -13.35 -24.88 -0.30
N ILE A 399 -12.72 -25.06 0.87
CA ILE A 399 -12.54 -24.00 1.86
C ILE A 399 -11.68 -22.88 1.27
N GLU A 400 -10.52 -23.21 0.70
CA GLU A 400 -9.60 -22.25 0.07
C GLU A 400 -10.26 -21.50 -1.07
N ALA A 401 -11.05 -22.17 -1.90
CA ALA A 401 -11.79 -21.52 -2.97
C ALA A 401 -12.84 -20.52 -2.47
N SER A 402 -13.35 -20.76 -1.25
CA SER A 402 -14.33 -19.89 -0.59
C SER A 402 -13.67 -18.76 0.20
N ARG A 403 -12.34 -18.75 0.36
CA ARG A 403 -11.63 -17.67 1.07
C ARG A 403 -11.67 -16.40 0.23
N THR A 404 -12.00 -15.30 0.88
CA THR A 404 -12.15 -14.02 0.21
C THR A 404 -10.87 -13.53 -0.48
N GLY A 405 -9.70 -13.84 0.10
CA GLY A 405 -8.40 -13.52 -0.49
C GLY A 405 -8.08 -14.28 -1.79
N ASN A 406 -8.79 -15.37 -2.08
CA ASN A 406 -8.60 -16.16 -3.29
C ASN A 406 -9.62 -15.83 -4.40
N GLN A 407 -10.59 -14.94 -4.13
CA GLN A 407 -11.58 -14.51 -5.14
C GLN A 407 -10.88 -13.89 -6.36
N ALA A 408 -11.42 -14.16 -7.55
CA ALA A 408 -10.85 -13.77 -8.84
C ALA A 408 -9.46 -14.39 -9.16
N THR A 409 -9.03 -15.40 -8.42
CA THR A 409 -7.80 -16.18 -8.73
C THR A 409 -8.16 -17.61 -9.15
N PRO A 410 -7.26 -18.34 -9.84
CA PRO A 410 -7.45 -19.77 -10.11
C PRO A 410 -7.65 -20.62 -8.84
N LEU A 411 -7.22 -20.14 -7.67
CA LEU A 411 -7.43 -20.82 -6.38
C LEU A 411 -8.91 -20.87 -5.98
N ALA A 412 -9.75 -19.98 -6.52
CA ALA A 412 -11.20 -19.99 -6.35
C ALA A 412 -11.94 -21.08 -7.15
N LEU A 413 -11.22 -21.89 -7.93
CA LEU A 413 -11.81 -22.91 -8.80
C LEU A 413 -11.56 -24.32 -8.23
N PRO A 414 -12.38 -24.83 -7.29
CA PRO A 414 -12.16 -26.14 -6.68
C PRO A 414 -12.25 -27.28 -7.71
N LEU A 415 -13.01 -27.06 -8.80
CA LEU A 415 -13.11 -28.00 -9.92
C LEU A 415 -11.78 -28.15 -10.67
N LEU A 416 -10.97 -27.09 -10.76
CA LEU A 416 -9.66 -27.13 -11.43
C LEU A 416 -8.75 -28.15 -10.76
N PHE A 417 -8.61 -28.06 -9.43
CA PHE A 417 -7.78 -28.98 -8.64
C PHE A 417 -8.37 -30.39 -8.59
N SER A 418 -9.70 -30.51 -8.59
CA SER A 418 -10.38 -31.81 -8.66
C SER A 418 -10.08 -32.55 -9.97
N VAL A 419 -10.10 -31.86 -11.10
CA VAL A 419 -9.76 -32.42 -12.42
C VAL A 419 -8.27 -32.71 -12.51
N GLU A 420 -7.42 -31.81 -12.04
CA GLU A 420 -5.97 -31.99 -12.05
C GLU A 420 -5.53 -33.21 -11.22
N MET A 421 -6.16 -33.41 -10.06
CA MET A 421 -5.89 -34.57 -9.20
C MET A 421 -6.20 -35.90 -9.89
N GLN A 422 -7.17 -35.94 -10.82
CA GLN A 422 -7.45 -37.14 -11.63
C GLN A 422 -6.38 -37.38 -12.70
N ILE A 423 -5.75 -36.32 -13.22
CA ILE A 423 -4.77 -36.41 -14.31
C ILE A 423 -3.36 -36.67 -13.76
N GLN A 424 -3.01 -36.04 -12.64
CA GLN A 424 -1.63 -36.01 -12.12
C GLN A 424 -1.49 -36.59 -10.71
N GLY A 425 -2.59 -37.01 -10.08
CA GLY A 425 -2.62 -37.46 -8.69
C GLY A 425 -2.60 -36.31 -7.67
N ILE A 426 -2.78 -36.67 -6.39
CA ILE A 426 -2.84 -35.72 -5.26
C ILE A 426 -1.56 -34.88 -5.17
N ILE A 427 -0.39 -35.50 -5.37
CA ILE A 427 0.91 -34.83 -5.26
C ILE A 427 1.09 -33.79 -6.37
N GLY A 428 0.68 -34.11 -7.61
CA GLY A 428 0.76 -33.16 -8.73
C GLY A 428 -0.15 -31.96 -8.53
N SER A 429 -1.40 -32.20 -8.13
CA SER A 429 -2.34 -31.10 -7.84
C SER A 429 -1.88 -30.25 -6.65
N GLY A 430 -1.30 -30.85 -5.61
CA GLY A 430 -0.69 -30.12 -4.49
C GLY A 430 0.45 -29.20 -4.92
N ALA A 431 1.32 -29.64 -5.83
CA ALA A 431 2.40 -28.82 -6.37
C ALA A 431 1.89 -27.64 -7.22
N THR A 432 0.89 -27.86 -8.06
CA THR A 432 0.24 -26.79 -8.83
C THR A 432 -0.47 -25.79 -7.93
N TRP A 433 -1.20 -26.28 -6.91
CA TRP A 433 -1.82 -25.43 -5.90
C TRP A 433 -0.78 -24.56 -5.18
N ALA A 434 0.34 -25.13 -4.74
CA ALA A 434 1.41 -24.38 -4.07
C ALA A 434 2.03 -23.29 -4.98
N GLY A 435 2.19 -23.58 -6.27
CA GLY A 435 2.66 -22.60 -7.26
C GLY A 435 1.67 -21.47 -7.50
N LEU A 436 0.38 -21.79 -7.65
CA LEU A 436 -0.69 -20.80 -7.82
C LEU A 436 -0.91 -19.97 -6.54
N TRP A 437 -0.78 -20.59 -5.37
CA TRP A 437 -0.82 -19.91 -4.08
C TRP A 437 0.32 -18.90 -3.96
N TYR A 438 1.56 -19.30 -4.31
CA TYR A 438 2.68 -18.37 -4.34
C TYR A 438 2.47 -17.22 -5.31
N TRP A 439 2.00 -17.53 -6.53
CA TRP A 439 1.70 -16.50 -7.52
C TRP A 439 0.63 -15.52 -7.01
N SER A 440 -0.47 -16.01 -6.43
CA SER A 440 -1.51 -15.16 -5.84
C SER A 440 -0.93 -14.29 -4.73
N GLU A 441 -0.16 -14.87 -3.82
CA GLU A 441 0.47 -14.16 -2.71
C GLU A 441 1.54 -13.12 -3.15
N ASP A 442 2.30 -13.40 -4.19
CA ASP A 442 3.41 -12.55 -4.65
C ASP A 442 2.96 -11.47 -5.65
N LYS A 443 2.00 -11.80 -6.53
CA LYS A 443 1.51 -10.88 -7.57
C LYS A 443 0.21 -10.18 -7.20
N ILE A 444 -0.71 -10.83 -6.49
CA ILE A 444 -1.99 -10.19 -6.12
C ILE A 444 -1.87 -9.58 -4.72
N ALA A 445 -1.37 -10.33 -3.74
CA ALA A 445 -1.16 -9.78 -2.41
C ALA A 445 0.11 -8.91 -2.30
N GLY A 446 1.10 -9.07 -3.20
CA GLY A 446 2.24 -8.15 -3.32
C GLY A 446 1.84 -6.77 -3.83
N LEU A 447 0.88 -6.69 -4.77
CA LEU A 447 0.22 -5.44 -5.16
C LEU A 447 -0.62 -4.81 -4.03
N MET A 448 -0.93 -5.57 -2.96
CA MET A 448 -1.68 -5.11 -1.78
C MET A 448 -0.82 -4.88 -0.52
N ARG A 449 0.43 -5.38 -0.50
CA ARG A 449 1.34 -5.33 0.68
C ARG A 449 2.59 -4.49 0.46
N GLU A 450 2.98 -4.21 -0.78
CA GLU A 450 3.86 -3.08 -1.17
C GLU A 450 3.06 -1.88 -1.58
#